data_AF-A0A345H4Y7-F1
#
_entry.id   AF-A0A345H4Y7-F1
#
_cell.length_a   1.000
_cell.length_b   1.000
_cell.length_c   1.000
_cell.angle_alpha   90.00
_cell.angle_beta   90.00
_cell.angle_gamma   90.00
#
_symmetry.space_group_name_H-M   'P 1'
#
loop_
_entity.id
_entity.type
_entity.pdbx_description
1 polymer ?
#
loop_
_entity_poly.entity_id
_entity_poly.type
_entity_poly.pdbx_seq_one_letter_code
_entity_poly.pdbx_strand_id
1 'polypeptide(L)'
;MVLIDELLKERKSLQNRIEAIDLLLDSYGYGKDKQVSIVYEEPTVIEDENSFPLRANRSKQIMWIFNNTLKNAVKLDEVQKTFDKLNNTNDIDIKNIARKLKKSSELAIVKYNGSNRESYWGLPTWIDENDFKQEYRPNENLLPMNIEKTEVVIGE
;
A
#
# COMPACT_ATOMS: atom_id res chain seq x y z
N MET A 1 16.67 -27.88 22.03
CA MET A 1 15.80 -28.25 23.16
C MET A 1 15.11 -27.02 23.77
N VAL A 2 15.81 -25.90 23.94
CA VAL A 2 15.29 -24.62 24.50
C VAL A 2 13.96 -24.12 23.90
N LEU A 3 13.81 -24.17 22.57
CA LEU A 3 12.58 -23.69 21.90
C LEU A 3 11.33 -24.51 22.26
N ILE A 4 11.47 -25.82 22.49
CA ILE A 4 10.35 -26.69 22.85
C ILE A 4 9.89 -26.37 24.28
N ASP A 5 10.84 -26.12 25.19
CA ASP A 5 10.53 -25.76 26.57
C ASP A 5 9.87 -24.37 26.67
N GLU A 6 10.29 -23.42 25.84
CA GLU A 6 9.63 -22.11 25.71
C GLU A 6 8.19 -22.24 25.21
N LEU A 7 7.96 -23.05 24.17
CA LEU A 7 6.61 -23.30 23.64
C LEU A 7 5.71 -24.03 24.65
N LEU A 8 6.26 -24.98 25.42
CA LEU A 8 5.52 -25.65 26.50
C LEU A 8 5.15 -24.69 27.63
N LYS A 9 6.05 -23.77 27.97
CA LYS A 9 5.80 -22.72 28.96
C LYS A 9 4.72 -21.74 28.49
N GLU A 10 4.77 -21.34 27.22
CA GLU A 10 3.76 -20.48 26.60
C GLU A 10 2.40 -21.17 26.55
N ARG A 11 2.34 -22.43 26.14
CA ARG A 11 1.13 -23.25 26.17
C ARG A 11 0.48 -23.27 27.56
N LYS A 12 1.29 -23.50 28.61
CA LYS A 12 0.79 -23.53 29.99
C LYS A 12 0.28 -22.16 30.45
N SER A 13 0.96 -21.09 30.06
CA SER A 13 0.52 -19.71 30.33
C SER A 13 -0.84 -19.42 29.68
N LEU A 14 -1.03 -19.82 28.42
CA LEU A 14 -2.29 -19.65 27.69
C LEU A 14 -3.42 -20.45 28.33
N GLN A 15 -3.16 -21.69 28.76
CA GLN A 15 -4.16 -22.51 29.47
C GLN A 15 -4.63 -21.82 30.76
N ASN A 16 -3.71 -21.32 31.58
CA ASN A 16 -4.07 -20.60 32.80
C ASN A 16 -4.91 -19.34 32.52
N ARG A 17 -4.65 -18.64 31.41
CA ARG A 17 -5.44 -17.47 31.01
C ARG A 17 -6.85 -17.86 30.58
N ILE A 18 -7.01 -18.97 29.87
CA ILE A 18 -8.33 -19.50 29.49
C ILE A 18 -9.12 -19.88 30.74
N GLU A 19 -8.51 -20.60 31.69
CA GLU A 19 -9.17 -20.97 32.95
C GLU A 19 -9.62 -19.74 33.76
N ALA A 20 -8.80 -18.69 33.80
CA ALA A 20 -9.17 -17.44 34.46
C ALA A 20 -10.34 -16.72 33.77
N ILE A 21 -10.39 -16.75 32.44
CA ILE A 21 -11.50 -16.20 31.65
C ILE A 21 -12.77 -17.01 31.91
N ASP A 22 -12.71 -18.34 31.92
CA ASP A 22 -13.85 -19.21 32.20
C ASP A 22 -14.41 -18.94 33.61
N LEU A 23 -13.54 -18.78 34.61
CA LEU A 23 -13.93 -18.49 35.99
C LEU A 23 -14.61 -17.11 36.11
N LEU A 24 -14.13 -16.11 35.36
CA LEU A 24 -14.81 -14.82 35.25
C LEU A 24 -16.18 -14.96 34.57
N LEU A 25 -16.27 -15.66 33.45
CA LEU A 25 -17.53 -15.88 32.73
C LEU A 25 -18.56 -16.60 33.61
N ASP A 26 -18.14 -17.61 34.37
CA ASP A 26 -18.96 -18.29 35.38
C ASP A 26 -19.47 -17.29 36.43
N SER A 27 -18.61 -16.38 36.92
CA SER A 27 -18.99 -15.36 37.92
C SER A 27 -20.04 -14.36 37.42
N TYR A 28 -20.09 -14.13 36.10
CA TYR A 28 -21.10 -13.28 35.45
C TYR A 28 -22.35 -14.06 34.99
N GLY A 29 -22.47 -15.35 35.33
CA GLY A 29 -23.63 -16.17 34.97
C GLY A 29 -23.64 -16.62 33.50
N TYR A 30 -22.48 -16.63 32.85
CA TYR A 30 -22.23 -17.17 31.50
C TYR A 30 -21.58 -18.56 31.56
N GLY A 31 -22.00 -19.38 32.53
CA GLY A 31 -21.43 -20.71 32.69
C GLY A 31 -21.75 -21.67 31.55
N LYS A 32 -20.98 -22.77 31.50
CA LYS A 32 -20.83 -23.78 30.44
C LYS A 32 -22.10 -24.30 29.75
N ASP A 33 -23.28 -24.04 30.31
CA ASP A 33 -24.57 -24.48 29.78
C ASP A 33 -25.25 -23.44 28.87
N LYS A 34 -24.75 -22.20 28.83
CA LYS A 34 -25.14 -21.23 27.81
C LYS A 34 -24.20 -21.42 26.63
N GLN A 35 -24.71 -21.99 25.54
CA GLN A 35 -24.03 -21.93 24.24
C GLN A 35 -23.89 -20.46 23.87
N VAL A 36 -22.78 -19.85 24.28
CA VAL A 36 -22.29 -18.63 23.66
C VAL A 36 -21.87 -19.10 22.28
N SER A 37 -22.69 -18.81 21.28
CA SER A 37 -22.26 -18.83 19.89
C SER A 37 -21.18 -17.76 19.78
N ILE A 38 -19.95 -18.12 20.15
CA ILE A 38 -18.77 -17.38 19.73
C ILE A 38 -18.76 -17.59 18.22
N VAL A 39 -19.39 -16.66 17.52
CA VAL A 39 -19.09 -16.45 16.12
C VAL A 39 -17.61 -16.09 16.17
N TYR A 40 -16.76 -17.08 15.91
CA TYR A 40 -15.44 -16.80 15.39
C TYR A 40 -15.72 -16.15 14.04
N GLU A 41 -16.00 -14.86 14.07
CA GLU A 41 -15.61 -14.03 12.96
C GLU A 41 -14.10 -14.24 12.94
N GLU A 42 -13.63 -15.19 12.12
CA GLU A 42 -12.37 -14.98 11.43
C GLU A 42 -12.39 -13.51 11.06
N PRO A 43 -11.35 -12.72 11.38
CA PRO A 43 -11.34 -11.33 10.99
C PRO A 43 -11.49 -11.33 9.47
N THR A 44 -12.73 -11.17 9.01
CA THR A 44 -13.05 -10.66 7.71
C THR A 44 -12.51 -9.26 7.85
N VAL A 45 -11.25 -9.14 7.46
CA VAL A 45 -10.72 -7.87 6.99
C VAL A 45 -11.71 -7.53 5.88
N ILE A 46 -12.74 -6.78 6.23
CA ILE A 46 -13.44 -5.94 5.30
C ILE A 46 -12.33 -4.97 4.92
N GLU A 47 -11.48 -5.39 3.98
CA GLU A 47 -10.62 -4.50 3.24
C GLU A 47 -11.63 -3.62 2.53
N ASP A 48 -12.00 -2.53 3.19
CA ASP A 48 -12.56 -1.37 2.53
C ASP A 48 -11.56 -1.13 1.38
N GLU A 49 -11.94 -1.46 0.13
CA GLU A 49 -11.02 -1.45 -1.01
C GLU A 49 -10.35 -0.07 -1.16
N ASN A 50 -10.97 0.95 -0.56
CA ASN A 50 -10.54 2.34 -0.45
C ASN A 50 -9.62 2.65 0.76
N SER A 51 -9.25 1.67 1.58
CA SER A 51 -8.35 1.86 2.71
C SER A 51 -6.90 1.65 2.30
N PHE A 52 -6.03 2.58 2.72
CA PHE A 52 -4.61 2.52 2.40
C PHE A 52 -3.95 1.30 3.08
N PRO A 53 -3.22 0.44 2.35
CA PRO A 53 -2.71 -0.81 2.89
C PRO A 53 -1.41 -0.59 3.71
N LEU A 54 -1.55 -0.11 4.95
CA LEU A 54 -0.43 0.22 5.85
C LEU A 54 0.53 -0.95 6.13
N ARG A 55 0.04 -2.19 6.11
CA ARG A 55 0.85 -3.40 6.40
C ARG A 55 1.41 -4.07 5.14
N ALA A 56 1.01 -3.62 3.95
CA ALA A 56 1.49 -4.22 2.70
C ALA A 56 2.94 -3.83 2.42
N ASN A 57 3.56 -4.52 1.46
CA ASN A 57 4.87 -4.10 0.98
C ASN A 57 4.78 -2.70 0.34
N ARG A 58 5.89 -1.96 0.40
CA ARG A 58 5.95 -0.59 -0.11
C ARG A 58 5.60 -0.48 -1.60
N SER A 59 5.92 -1.51 -2.38
CA SER A 59 5.52 -1.61 -3.79
C SER A 59 4.00 -1.57 -3.96
N LYS A 60 3.25 -2.41 -3.22
CA LYS A 60 1.78 -2.41 -3.23
C LYS A 60 1.22 -1.08 -2.72
N GLN A 61 1.83 -0.48 -1.70
CA GLN A 61 1.42 0.84 -1.20
C GLN A 61 1.54 1.92 -2.29
N ILE A 62 2.66 1.96 -3.02
CA ILE A 62 2.83 2.90 -4.13
C ILE A 62 1.82 2.62 -5.24
N MET A 63 1.63 1.36 -5.63
CA MET A 63 0.62 1.00 -6.64
C MET A 63 -0.79 1.38 -6.20
N TRP A 64 -1.12 1.22 -4.91
CA TRP A 64 -2.40 1.66 -4.38
C TRP A 64 -2.59 3.17 -4.52
N ILE A 65 -1.54 3.98 -4.30
CA ILE A 65 -1.59 5.44 -4.48
C ILE A 65 -1.93 5.79 -5.94
N PHE A 66 -1.29 5.12 -6.91
CA PHE A 66 -1.59 5.35 -8.33
C PHE A 66 -3.00 4.89 -8.73
N ASN A 67 -3.50 3.79 -8.18
CA ASN A 67 -4.82 3.26 -8.54
C ASN A 67 -5.99 4.00 -7.87
N ASN A 68 -5.82 4.49 -6.64
CA ASN A 68 -6.93 4.98 -5.81
C ASN A 68 -6.87 6.46 -5.49
N THR A 69 -5.67 7.06 -5.43
CA THR A 69 -5.51 8.45 -5.00
C THR A 69 -5.23 9.40 -6.16
N LEU A 70 -4.32 9.00 -7.05
CA LEU A 70 -3.89 9.83 -8.17
C LEU A 70 -4.85 9.67 -9.34
N LYS A 71 -5.27 10.80 -9.92
CA LYS A 71 -6.14 10.82 -11.11
C LYS A 71 -5.38 11.14 -12.39
N ASN A 72 -4.14 11.61 -12.27
CA ASN A 72 -3.30 12.04 -13.36
C ASN A 72 -1.83 11.70 -13.08
N ALA A 73 -1.02 11.77 -14.12
CA ALA A 73 0.42 11.59 -14.02
C ALA A 73 1.07 12.75 -13.25
N VAL A 74 1.97 12.40 -12.35
CA VAL A 74 2.52 13.33 -11.35
C VAL A 74 4.03 13.19 -11.25
N LYS A 75 4.68 14.18 -10.64
CA LYS A 75 6.11 14.06 -10.33
C LYS A 75 6.31 13.10 -9.16
N LEU A 76 7.46 12.43 -9.14
CA LEU A 76 7.78 11.47 -8.08
C LEU A 76 7.78 12.11 -6.68
N ASP A 77 8.13 13.39 -6.57
CA ASP A 77 8.08 14.14 -5.32
C ASP A 77 6.64 14.28 -4.78
N GLU A 78 5.62 14.34 -5.65
CA GLU A 78 4.21 14.37 -5.23
C GLU A 78 3.74 13.00 -4.76
N VAL A 79 4.23 11.93 -5.39
CA VAL A 79 4.00 10.55 -4.93
C VAL A 79 4.64 10.35 -3.55
N GLN A 80 5.86 10.84 -3.33
CA GLN A 80 6.55 10.80 -2.03
C GLN A 80 5.73 11.53 -0.95
N LYS A 81 5.28 12.75 -1.21
CA LYS A 81 4.43 13.51 -0.27
C LYS A 81 3.13 12.77 0.07
N THR A 82 2.51 12.15 -0.93
CA THR A 82 1.28 11.37 -0.73
C THR A 82 1.56 10.13 0.11
N PHE A 83 2.65 9.42 -0.17
CA PHE A 83 3.09 8.26 0.60
C PHE A 83 3.40 8.61 2.05
N ASP A 84 4.11 9.71 2.29
CA ASP A 84 4.50 10.17 3.62
C ASP A 84 3.28 10.57 4.45
N LYS A 85 2.33 11.27 3.82
CA LYS A 85 1.06 11.66 4.44
C LYS A 85 0.23 10.44 4.85
N LEU A 86 0.19 9.40 4.02
CA LEU A 86 -0.59 8.19 4.30
C LEU A 86 0.08 7.29 5.35
N ASN A 87 1.42 7.22 5.37
CA ASN A 87 2.16 6.42 6.34
C ASN A 87 2.51 7.17 7.63
N ASN A 88 2.25 8.47 7.71
CA ASN A 88 2.67 9.35 8.81
C ASN A 88 4.18 9.25 9.11
N THR A 89 5.02 9.18 8.07
CA THR A 89 6.49 9.14 8.18
C THR A 89 7.13 9.84 6.99
N ASN A 90 8.31 10.44 7.20
CA ASN A 90 9.10 11.05 6.13
C ASN A 90 10.46 10.33 5.96
N ASP A 91 10.66 9.19 6.62
CA ASP A 91 11.97 8.55 6.73
C ASP A 91 12.27 7.59 5.57
N ILE A 92 11.28 7.36 4.70
CA ILE A 92 11.32 6.32 3.67
C ILE A 92 11.36 6.96 2.29
N ASP A 93 12.50 6.86 1.60
CA ASP A 93 12.62 7.28 0.20
C ASP A 93 12.01 6.23 -0.75
N ILE A 94 11.01 6.63 -1.54
CA ILE A 94 10.34 5.76 -2.50
C ILE A 94 11.06 5.65 -3.84
N LYS A 95 12.10 6.46 -4.12
CA LYS A 95 12.76 6.51 -5.44
C LYS A 95 13.24 5.17 -5.94
N ASN A 96 13.90 4.39 -5.07
CA ASN A 96 14.41 3.08 -5.43
C ASN A 96 13.28 2.06 -5.65
N ILE A 97 12.14 2.25 -4.99
CA ILE A 97 10.97 1.37 -5.10
C ILE A 97 10.23 1.68 -6.41
N ALA A 98 10.01 2.96 -6.71
CA ALA A 98 9.44 3.42 -7.98
C ALA A 98 10.29 2.97 -9.17
N ARG A 99 11.63 3.06 -9.09
CA ARG A 99 12.53 2.52 -10.13
C ARG A 99 12.38 1.02 -10.32
N LYS A 100 12.21 0.24 -9.24
CA LYS A 100 11.95 -1.20 -9.34
C LYS A 100 10.61 -1.49 -10.03
N LEU A 101 9.56 -0.75 -9.66
CA LEU A 101 8.25 -0.84 -10.30
C LEU A 101 8.28 -0.46 -11.78
N LYS A 102 9.11 0.51 -12.17
CA LYS A 102 9.34 0.85 -13.58
C LYS A 102 10.01 -0.30 -14.34
N LYS A 103 11.00 -0.95 -13.72
CA LYS A 103 11.70 -2.10 -14.30
C LYS A 103 10.81 -3.33 -14.44
N SER A 104 9.85 -3.52 -13.53
CA SER A 104 8.82 -4.56 -13.66
C SER A 104 7.66 -4.17 -14.58
N SER A 105 7.73 -3.01 -15.24
CA SER A 105 6.68 -2.47 -16.11
C SER A 105 5.33 -2.25 -15.40
N GLU A 106 5.34 -2.12 -14.07
CA GLU A 106 4.16 -1.76 -13.27
C GLU A 106 3.92 -0.24 -13.23
N LEU A 107 5.00 0.54 -13.38
CA LEU A 107 4.96 1.99 -13.55
C LEU A 107 5.63 2.39 -14.84
N ALA A 108 5.19 3.53 -15.38
CA ALA A 108 5.74 4.14 -16.56
C ALA A 108 6.17 5.57 -16.28
N ILE A 109 7.17 6.03 -17.03
CA ILE A 109 7.62 7.42 -17.01
C ILE A 109 7.42 8.01 -18.39
N VAL A 110 6.82 9.19 -18.48
CA VAL A 110 6.89 10.02 -19.69
C VAL A 110 7.81 11.20 -19.41
N LYS A 111 8.82 11.35 -20.26
CA LYS A 111 9.74 12.49 -20.23
C LYS A 111 9.34 13.46 -21.33
N TYR A 112 9.12 14.71 -20.94
CA TYR A 112 9.00 15.81 -21.88
C TYR A 112 10.38 16.42 -22.12
N ASN A 113 10.66 16.79 -23.37
CA ASN A 113 11.90 17.41 -23.84
C ASN A 113 13.18 16.64 -23.45
N GLY A 114 13.09 15.32 -23.27
CA GLY A 114 14.22 14.46 -22.86
C GLY A 114 14.78 14.77 -21.47
N SER A 115 14.09 15.58 -20.66
CA SER A 115 14.57 16.04 -19.36
C SER A 115 14.03 15.19 -18.22
N ASN A 116 14.92 14.75 -17.32
CA ASN A 116 14.50 14.09 -16.07
C ASN A 116 13.75 15.05 -15.12
N ARG A 117 13.89 16.38 -15.30
CA ARG A 117 13.14 17.36 -14.49
C ARG A 117 11.68 17.50 -14.93
N GLU A 118 11.43 17.12 -16.18
CA GLU A 118 10.13 17.13 -16.85
C GLU A 118 9.66 15.70 -17.07
N SER A 119 9.99 14.81 -16.13
CA SER A 119 9.53 13.43 -16.12
C SER A 119 8.34 13.26 -15.18
N TYR A 120 7.29 12.63 -15.67
CA TYR A 120 6.06 12.37 -14.93
C TYR A 120 5.83 10.86 -14.88
N TRP A 121 5.33 10.41 -13.74
CA TRP A 121 5.09 9.01 -13.44
C TRP A 121 3.61 8.72 -13.52
N GLY A 122 3.26 7.54 -14.03
CA GLY A 122 1.89 7.08 -14.13
C GLY A 122 1.81 5.58 -14.32
N LEU A 123 0.59 5.09 -14.44
CA LEU A 123 0.35 3.70 -14.79
C LEU A 123 0.59 3.47 -16.28
N PRO A 124 1.12 2.30 -16.68
CA PRO A 124 1.23 1.93 -18.09
C PRO A 124 -0.12 1.98 -18.83
N THR A 125 -1.23 1.71 -18.14
CA THR A 125 -2.59 1.78 -18.70
C THR A 125 -3.05 3.20 -19.04
N TRP A 126 -2.36 4.21 -18.50
CA TRP A 126 -2.61 5.62 -18.78
C TRP A 126 -1.91 6.12 -20.03
N ILE A 127 -1.06 5.31 -20.66
CA ILE A 127 -0.29 5.70 -21.84
C ILE A 127 -1.06 5.37 -23.11
N ASP A 128 -0.97 6.27 -24.08
CA ASP A 128 -1.43 6.11 -25.44
C ASP A 128 -0.33 6.51 -26.42
N GLU A 129 0.07 5.57 -27.27
CA GLU A 129 1.20 5.65 -28.20
C GLU A 129 2.52 6.17 -27.57
N ASN A 130 2.71 7.49 -27.53
CA ASN A 130 3.94 8.16 -27.13
C ASN A 130 3.76 9.17 -25.96
N ASP A 131 2.61 9.20 -25.31
CA ASP A 131 2.32 10.09 -24.18
C ASP A 131 1.22 9.52 -23.26
N PHE A 132 0.88 10.20 -22.18
CA PHE A 132 -0.32 9.91 -21.40
C PHE A 132 -1.58 10.28 -22.19
N LYS A 133 -2.64 9.46 -22.04
CA LYS A 133 -4.00 9.79 -22.46
C LYS A 133 -4.41 11.14 -21.89
N GLN A 134 -5.29 11.83 -22.61
CA GLN A 134 -5.69 13.18 -22.24
C GLN A 134 -6.27 13.26 -20.83
N GLU A 135 -7.05 12.28 -20.38
CA GLU A 135 -7.60 12.27 -19.01
C GLU A 135 -6.55 12.07 -17.90
N TYR A 136 -5.40 11.47 -18.21
CA TYR A 136 -4.35 11.15 -17.24
C TYR A 136 -3.13 12.05 -17.38
N ARG A 137 -3.16 13.03 -18.27
CA ARG A 137 -2.03 13.96 -18.45
C ARG A 137 -1.80 14.80 -17.19
N PRO A 138 -0.53 15.17 -16.92
CA PRO A 138 -0.23 16.14 -15.87
C PRO A 138 -0.99 17.44 -16.11
N ASN A 139 -1.25 18.20 -15.04
CA ASN A 139 -1.89 19.52 -15.15
C ASN A 139 -1.09 20.39 -16.12
N GLU A 140 -1.78 21.11 -17.03
CA GLU A 140 -1.13 21.91 -18.08
C GLU A 140 -0.15 22.95 -17.50
N ASN A 141 -0.47 23.52 -16.34
CA ASN A 141 0.40 24.47 -15.63
C ASN A 141 1.74 23.87 -15.15
N LEU A 142 1.82 22.55 -15.05
CA LEU A 142 3.04 21.83 -14.66
C LEU A 142 3.83 21.35 -15.88
N LEU A 143 3.24 21.33 -17.07
CA LEU A 143 3.93 20.96 -18.30
C LEU A 143 4.86 22.10 -18.76
N PRO A 144 5.95 21.78 -19.47
CA PRO A 144 6.79 22.80 -20.07
C PRO A 144 6.01 23.59 -21.11
N MET A 145 6.30 24.90 -21.22
CA MET A 145 5.62 25.82 -22.15
C MET A 145 5.66 25.35 -23.61
N ASN A 146 6.77 24.72 -24.01
CA ASN A 146 6.93 24.10 -25.32
C ASN A 146 7.30 22.63 -25.13
N ILE A 147 6.48 21.74 -25.68
CA ILE A 147 6.75 20.30 -25.75
C ILE A 147 7.25 20.01 -27.17
N GLU A 148 8.55 19.81 -27.32
CA GLU A 148 9.17 19.47 -28.61
C GLU A 148 9.31 17.95 -28.78
N LYS A 149 9.46 17.23 -27.66
CA LYS A 149 9.66 15.78 -27.66
C LYS A 149 8.95 15.13 -26.48
N THR A 150 8.28 14.01 -26.71
CA THR A 150 7.78 13.11 -25.67
C THR A 150 8.48 11.76 -25.79
N GLU A 151 8.80 11.16 -24.65
CA GLU A 151 9.45 9.86 -24.59
C GLU A 151 8.86 9.03 -23.45
N VAL A 152 8.25 7.90 -23.81
CA VAL A 152 7.75 6.91 -22.85
C VAL A 152 8.87 5.95 -22.49
N VAL A 153 9.12 5.75 -21.20
CA VAL A 153 10.15 4.87 -20.66
C VAL A 153 9.50 3.82 -19.75
N ILE A 154 9.48 2.57 -20.20
CA ILE A 154 8.95 1.39 -19.48
C ILE A 154 9.98 0.26 -19.58
N GLY A 155 10.23 -0.46 -18.49
CA GLY A 155 11.01 -1.71 -18.53
C GLY A 155 12.54 -1.59 -18.60
N GLU A 156 13.13 -0.39 -18.50
CA GLU A 156 14.59 -0.14 -18.52
C GLU A 156 15.25 0.08 -17.15
#